data_AF-A0A2M9WBU8-F1
#
_entry.id   AF-A0A2M9WBU8-F1
#
_cell.length_a   1.000
_cell.length_b   1.000
_cell.length_c   1.000
_cell.angle_alpha   90.00
_cell.angle_beta   90.00
_cell.angle_gamma   90.00
#
_symmetry.space_group_name_H-M   'P 1'
#
loop_
_entity.id
_entity.type
_entity.pdbx_description
1 polymer ?
#
loop_
_entity_poly.entity_id
_entity_poly.type
_entity_poly.pdbx_seq_one_letter_code
_entity_poly.pdbx_strand_id
1 'polypeptide(L)'
;MTKSYALIQDGTVTNTIVWDGPDVSPVDFGEGVTYAEIPDGEGNQPSIGWSYDGSKFAVPPLTDEQIEAQNQQNIANNVSTKASLIAQATIAIAPLQDAVDLDEATDAETSSLKLWKQYRVAVNRIDANTADDITWPDQPA
;
A
#
# COMPACT_ATOMS: atom_id res chain seq x y z
N MET A 1 1.25 37.21 11.40
CA MET A 1 1.89 35.87 11.42
C MET A 1 1.93 35.42 9.99
N THR A 2 3.09 35.05 9.49
CA THR A 2 3.24 34.57 8.12
C THR A 2 2.62 33.17 8.04
N LYS A 3 1.78 32.96 7.03
CA LYS A 3 1.07 31.69 6.81
C LYS A 3 1.46 31.10 5.45
N SER A 4 1.21 29.81 5.28
CA SER A 4 1.39 29.15 4.00
C SER A 4 0.16 29.34 3.11
N TYR A 5 0.36 29.62 1.84
CA TYR A 5 -0.68 29.76 0.83
C TYR A 5 -0.33 28.93 -0.40
N ALA A 6 -1.34 28.32 -1.01
CA ALA A 6 -1.23 27.70 -2.32
C ALA A 6 -1.60 28.73 -3.39
N LEU A 7 -0.78 28.85 -4.42
CA LEU A 7 -1.12 29.57 -5.65
C LEU A 7 -1.82 28.60 -6.59
N ILE A 8 -2.99 29.00 -7.11
CA ILE A 8 -3.92 28.15 -7.83
C ILE A 8 -4.21 28.76 -9.20
N GLN A 9 -4.03 27.99 -10.25
CA GLN A 9 -4.35 28.35 -11.63
C GLN A 9 -5.17 27.22 -12.25
N ASP A 10 -6.28 27.55 -12.90
CA ASP A 10 -7.23 26.58 -13.49
C ASP A 10 -7.65 25.47 -12.50
N GLY A 11 -7.84 25.84 -11.23
CA GLY A 11 -8.22 24.90 -10.17
C GLY A 11 -7.11 23.95 -9.70
N THR A 12 -5.86 24.17 -10.11
CA THR A 12 -4.70 23.35 -9.72
C THR A 12 -3.65 24.19 -9.00
N VAL A 13 -3.07 23.66 -7.92
CA VAL A 13 -1.97 24.27 -7.19
C VAL A 13 -0.72 24.24 -8.07
N THR A 14 -0.18 25.42 -8.39
CA THR A 14 1.04 25.57 -9.20
C THR A 14 2.26 25.89 -8.34
N ASN A 15 2.07 26.45 -7.15
CA ASN A 15 3.13 26.77 -6.21
C ASN A 15 2.60 26.86 -4.77
N THR A 16 3.49 26.76 -3.78
CA THR A 16 3.20 27.01 -2.36
C THR A 16 4.14 28.07 -1.83
N ILE A 17 3.60 29.12 -1.21
CA ILE A 17 4.36 30.27 -0.73
C ILE A 17 4.08 30.51 0.75
N VAL A 18 5.02 31.16 1.42
CA VAL A 18 4.85 31.66 2.78
C VAL A 18 4.68 33.18 2.69
N TRP A 19 3.53 33.70 3.14
CA TRP A 19 3.12 35.09 2.91
C TRP A 19 2.37 35.68 4.12
N ASP A 20 2.48 36.98 4.34
CA ASP A 20 1.79 37.70 5.44
C ASP A 20 0.31 37.95 5.15
N GLY A 21 -0.17 37.60 3.96
CA GLY A 21 -1.56 37.67 3.54
C GLY A 21 -1.90 38.93 2.72
N PRO A 22 -3.04 38.88 2.01
CA PRO A 22 -3.44 39.93 1.07
C PRO A 22 -3.74 41.27 1.74
N ASP A 23 -4.21 41.23 2.98
CA ASP A 23 -4.53 42.43 3.78
C ASP A 23 -3.26 43.19 4.20
N VAL A 24 -2.11 42.50 4.25
CA VAL A 24 -0.84 43.07 4.72
C VAL A 24 0.03 43.53 3.56
N SER A 25 0.05 42.78 2.46
CA SER A 25 0.86 43.10 1.29
C SER A 25 0.13 42.62 0.02
N PRO A 26 -0.62 43.46 -0.69
CA PRO A 26 -1.30 43.05 -1.92
C PRO A 26 -0.27 42.71 -3.00
N VAL A 27 -0.23 41.43 -3.38
CA VAL A 27 0.64 40.92 -4.44
C VAL A 27 -0.25 40.44 -5.59
N ASP A 28 0.07 40.89 -6.80
CA ASP A 28 -0.48 40.32 -8.02
C ASP A 28 0.39 39.12 -8.43
N PHE A 29 -0.21 37.94 -8.49
CA PHE A 29 0.45 36.69 -8.87
C PHE A 29 0.35 36.39 -10.37
N GLY A 30 -0.26 37.29 -11.14
CA GLY A 30 -0.50 37.14 -12.57
C GLY A 30 -1.95 36.83 -12.91
N GLU A 31 -2.29 37.04 -14.18
CA GLU A 31 -3.65 36.84 -14.70
C GLU A 31 -4.13 35.40 -14.47
N GLY A 32 -5.31 35.24 -13.87
CA GLY A 32 -5.93 33.94 -13.63
C GLY A 32 -5.35 33.14 -12.44
N VAL A 33 -4.38 33.70 -11.71
CA VAL A 33 -3.84 33.08 -10.50
C VAL A 33 -4.61 33.54 -9.28
N THR A 34 -5.09 32.58 -8.49
CA THR A 34 -5.75 32.79 -7.20
C THR A 34 -4.90 32.21 -6.08
N TYR A 35 -5.27 32.44 -4.82
CA TYR A 35 -4.59 31.87 -3.67
C TYR A 35 -5.58 31.32 -2.65
N ALA A 36 -5.14 30.31 -1.89
CA ALA A 36 -5.87 29.78 -0.75
C ALA A 36 -4.91 29.50 0.40
N GLU A 37 -5.32 29.86 1.63
CA GLU A 37 -4.53 29.57 2.84
C GLU A 37 -4.43 28.05 3.01
N ILE A 38 -3.21 27.56 3.23
CA ILE A 38 -2.94 26.17 3.55
C ILE A 38 -3.15 26.00 5.07
N PRO A 39 -4.07 25.13 5.52
CA PRO A 39 -4.29 24.90 6.94
C PRO A 39 -3.03 24.36 7.61
N ASP A 40 -2.66 24.96 8.74
CA ASP A 40 -1.65 24.38 9.64
C ASP A 40 -2.26 23.13 10.31
N GLY A 41 -1.71 21.95 10.01
CA GLY A 41 -2.23 20.69 10.52
C GLY A 41 -1.28 19.52 10.30
N GLU A 42 -1.49 18.44 11.07
CA GLU A 42 -0.79 17.18 10.87
C GLU A 42 -1.39 16.42 9.67
N GLY A 43 -0.54 15.93 8.77
CA GLY A 43 -0.96 15.18 7.59
C GLY A 43 -0.32 15.69 6.30
N ASN A 44 -0.85 15.21 5.17
CA ASN A 44 -0.31 15.55 3.87
C ASN A 44 -0.75 16.98 3.48
N GLN A 45 0.21 17.90 3.38
CA GLN A 45 -0.09 19.30 3.04
C GLN A 45 -0.30 19.46 1.52
N PRO A 46 -1.21 20.37 1.09
CA PRO A 46 -1.35 20.73 -0.30
C PRO A 46 -0.01 21.10 -0.93
N SER A 47 0.23 20.57 -2.12
CA SER A 47 1.46 20.78 -2.87
C SER A 47 1.14 20.96 -4.37
N ILE A 48 2.15 21.24 -5.17
CA ILE A 48 2.05 21.40 -6.61
C ILE A 48 1.35 20.17 -7.23
N GLY A 49 0.40 20.43 -8.13
CA GLY A 49 -0.40 19.42 -8.82
C GLY A 49 -1.67 19.00 -8.07
N TRP A 50 -1.87 19.42 -6.82
CA TRP A 50 -3.15 19.22 -6.13
C TRP A 50 -4.24 20.07 -6.75
N SER A 51 -5.47 19.57 -6.75
CA SER A 51 -6.62 20.36 -7.18
C SER A 51 -7.21 21.15 -6.02
N TYR A 52 -7.86 22.27 -6.33
CA TYR A 52 -8.59 23.11 -5.39
C TYR A 52 -9.93 23.52 -5.99
N ASP A 53 -11.03 23.17 -5.31
CA ASP A 53 -12.40 23.42 -5.81
C ASP A 53 -13.02 24.75 -5.33
N GLY A 54 -12.22 25.60 -4.71
CA GLY A 54 -12.69 26.81 -4.03
C GLY A 54 -12.85 26.64 -2.52
N SER A 55 -12.85 25.40 -2.01
CA SER A 55 -13.05 25.11 -0.59
C SER A 55 -12.09 24.06 -0.02
N LYS A 56 -11.67 23.08 -0.81
CA LYS A 56 -10.82 21.97 -0.37
C LYS A 56 -9.74 21.65 -1.38
N PHE A 57 -8.59 21.24 -0.85
CA PHE A 57 -7.52 20.65 -1.63
C PHE A 57 -7.73 19.15 -1.79
N ALA A 58 -7.40 18.62 -2.97
CA ALA A 58 -7.38 17.18 -3.21
C ALA A 58 -6.09 16.77 -3.92
N VAL A 59 -5.50 15.68 -3.43
CA VAL A 59 -4.31 15.03 -4.00
C VAL A 59 -4.59 14.71 -5.46
N PRO A 60 -3.63 14.91 -6.38
CA PRO A 60 -3.80 14.45 -7.76
C PRO A 60 -4.04 12.94 -7.77
N PRO A 61 -4.95 12.43 -8.61
CA PRO A 61 -5.08 11.00 -8.80
C PRO A 61 -3.76 10.43 -9.34
N LEU A 62 -3.46 9.16 -9.01
CA LEU A 62 -2.35 8.45 -9.62
C LEU A 62 -2.54 8.34 -11.13
N THR A 63 -1.44 8.38 -11.88
CA THR A 63 -1.46 8.11 -13.32
C THR A 63 -1.68 6.62 -13.58
N ASP A 64 -2.14 6.27 -14.79
CA ASP A 64 -2.29 4.87 -15.20
C ASP A 64 -0.97 4.09 -15.07
N GLU A 65 0.16 4.73 -15.37
CA GLU A 65 1.50 4.15 -15.21
C GLU A 65 1.84 3.86 -13.73
N GLN A 66 1.50 4.79 -12.82
CA GLN A 66 1.70 4.60 -11.39
C GLN A 66 0.79 3.49 -10.83
N ILE A 67 -0.45 3.40 -11.30
CA ILE A 67 -1.40 2.34 -10.94
C ILE A 67 -0.84 0.99 -11.41
N GLU A 68 -0.38 0.89 -12.65
CA GLU A 68 0.19 -0.34 -13.19
C GLU A 68 1.46 -0.75 -12.44
N ALA A 69 2.36 0.19 -12.15
CA ALA A 69 3.55 -0.09 -11.35
C ALA A 69 3.20 -0.60 -9.94
N GLN A 70 2.20 -0.01 -9.29
CA GLN A 70 1.70 -0.46 -7.99
C GLN A 70 1.10 -1.88 -8.08
N ASN A 71 0.32 -2.15 -9.12
CA ASN A 71 -0.28 -3.47 -9.34
C ASN A 71 0.79 -4.55 -9.55
N GLN A 72 1.80 -4.27 -10.37
CA GLN A 72 2.93 -5.18 -10.60
C GLN A 72 3.71 -5.45 -9.31
N GLN A 73 3.91 -4.41 -8.48
CA GLN A 73 4.54 -4.57 -7.18
C GLN A 73 3.71 -5.46 -6.25
N ASN A 74 2.39 -5.26 -6.20
CA ASN A 74 1.49 -6.07 -5.39
C ASN A 74 1.48 -7.54 -5.84
N ILE A 75 1.41 -7.79 -7.14
CA ILE A 75 1.52 -9.13 -7.72
C ILE A 75 2.85 -9.79 -7.32
N ALA A 76 3.96 -9.07 -7.46
CA ALA A 76 5.28 -9.59 -7.09
C ALA A 76 5.36 -9.96 -5.59
N ASN A 77 4.80 -9.12 -4.72
CA ASN A 77 4.71 -9.38 -3.29
C ASN A 77 3.86 -10.60 -2.98
N ASN A 78 2.69 -10.73 -3.62
CA ASN A 78 1.79 -11.88 -3.46
C ASN A 78 2.46 -13.19 -3.89
N VAL A 79 3.12 -13.20 -5.05
CA VAL A 79 3.88 -14.36 -5.54
C VAL A 79 5.02 -14.73 -4.60
N SER A 80 5.77 -13.74 -4.11
CA SER A 80 6.87 -13.95 -3.16
C SER A 80 6.38 -14.52 -1.82
N THR A 81 5.28 -13.98 -1.28
CA THR A 81 4.63 -14.50 -0.06
C THR A 81 4.18 -15.95 -0.26
N LYS A 82 3.50 -16.27 -1.36
CA LYS A 82 3.10 -17.65 -1.68
C LYS A 82 4.29 -18.61 -1.66
N ALA A 83 5.39 -18.23 -2.32
CA ALA A 83 6.60 -19.05 -2.37
C ALA A 83 7.20 -19.26 -0.98
N SER A 84 7.27 -18.21 -0.15
CA SER A 84 7.75 -18.28 1.24
C SER A 84 6.88 -19.22 2.10
N LEU A 85 5.56 -19.11 2.02
CA LEU A 85 4.64 -19.95 2.79
C LEU A 85 4.71 -21.43 2.39
N ILE A 86 4.87 -21.72 1.08
CA ILE A 86 5.09 -23.09 0.59
C ILE A 86 6.43 -23.65 1.07
N ALA A 87 7.48 -22.82 1.07
CA ALA A 87 8.80 -23.22 1.56
C ALA A 87 8.75 -23.54 3.07
N GLN A 88 8.14 -22.68 3.88
CA GLN A 88 7.94 -22.91 5.31
C GLN A 88 7.18 -24.21 5.58
N ALA A 89 6.06 -24.45 4.87
CA ALA A 89 5.31 -25.69 5.01
C ALA A 89 6.15 -26.91 4.60
N THR A 90 6.98 -26.79 3.57
CA THR A 90 7.85 -27.90 3.14
C THR A 90 8.93 -28.22 4.17
N ILE A 91 9.49 -27.20 4.82
CA ILE A 91 10.44 -27.36 5.93
C ILE A 91 9.77 -28.07 7.13
N ALA A 92 8.55 -27.69 7.50
CA ALA A 92 7.81 -28.33 8.59
C ALA A 92 7.41 -29.79 8.26
N ILE A 93 7.04 -30.05 7.01
CA ILE A 93 6.62 -31.39 6.56
C ILE A 93 7.77 -32.39 6.55
N ALA A 94 9.00 -31.97 6.21
CA ALA A 94 10.13 -32.89 6.01
C ALA A 94 10.38 -33.84 7.21
N PRO A 95 10.63 -33.36 8.44
CA PRO A 95 10.89 -34.27 9.57
C PRO A 95 9.66 -35.10 9.96
N LEU A 96 8.46 -34.55 9.83
CA LEU A 96 7.21 -35.27 10.10
C LEU A 96 6.98 -36.41 9.10
N GLN A 97 7.38 -36.19 7.84
CA GLN A 97 7.32 -37.22 6.81
C GLN A 97 8.38 -38.30 7.07
N ASP A 98 9.60 -37.93 7.45
CA ASP A 98 10.65 -38.88 7.79
C ASP A 98 10.20 -39.81 8.94
N ALA A 99 9.57 -39.28 9.98
CA ALA A 99 9.03 -40.09 11.08
C ALA A 99 7.94 -41.07 10.62
N VAL A 100 7.08 -40.67 9.67
CA VAL A 100 6.08 -41.57 9.09
C VAL A 100 6.74 -42.63 8.21
N ASP A 101 7.73 -42.26 7.41
CA ASP A 101 8.42 -43.16 6.49
C ASP A 101 9.28 -44.20 7.22
N LEU A 102 9.73 -43.90 8.45
CA LEU A 102 10.45 -44.81 9.34
C LEU A 102 9.54 -45.64 10.26
N ASP A 103 8.21 -45.48 10.17
CA ASP A 103 7.23 -46.08 11.09
C ASP A 103 7.45 -45.67 12.57
N GLU A 104 8.06 -44.51 12.82
CA GLU A 104 8.37 -43.96 14.16
C GLU A 104 7.43 -42.83 14.59
N ALA A 105 6.57 -42.35 13.69
CA ALA A 105 5.67 -41.23 13.95
C ALA A 105 4.67 -41.50 15.07
N THR A 106 4.57 -40.55 15.98
CA THR A 106 3.49 -40.47 16.97
C THR A 106 2.16 -40.06 16.34
N ASP A 107 1.05 -40.31 17.05
CA ASP A 107 -0.28 -39.83 16.64
C ASP A 107 -0.33 -38.29 16.48
N ALA A 108 0.43 -37.57 17.30
CA ALA A 108 0.55 -36.12 17.24
C ALA A 108 1.28 -35.66 15.96
N GLU A 109 2.41 -36.28 15.62
CA GLU A 109 3.16 -35.98 14.40
C GLU A 109 2.36 -36.32 13.14
N THR A 110 1.63 -37.45 13.15
CA THR A 110 0.74 -37.83 12.05
C THR A 110 -0.37 -36.81 11.84
N SER A 111 -0.96 -36.31 12.93
CA SER A 111 -1.99 -35.26 12.90
C SER A 111 -1.42 -33.93 12.39
N SER A 112 -0.23 -33.53 12.88
CA SER A 112 0.46 -32.31 12.43
C SER A 112 0.85 -32.39 10.94
N LEU A 113 1.37 -33.54 10.49
CA LEU A 113 1.72 -33.78 9.08
C LEU A 113 0.52 -33.57 8.16
N LYS A 114 -0.65 -34.06 8.57
CA LYS A 114 -1.91 -33.88 7.83
C LYS A 114 -2.28 -32.41 7.74
N LEU A 115 -2.23 -31.66 8.84
CA LEU A 115 -2.54 -30.23 8.87
C LEU A 115 -1.58 -29.42 7.99
N TRP A 116 -0.27 -29.67 8.10
CA TRP A 116 0.74 -29.00 7.26
C TRP A 116 0.57 -29.31 5.77
N LYS A 117 0.24 -30.56 5.40
CA LYS A 117 -0.07 -30.92 4.01
C LYS A 117 -1.33 -30.20 3.51
N GLN A 118 -2.39 -30.13 4.32
CA GLN A 118 -3.62 -29.40 3.98
C GLN A 118 -3.35 -27.90 3.81
N TYR A 119 -2.59 -27.30 4.72
CA TYR A 119 -2.15 -25.91 4.64
C TYR A 119 -1.36 -25.65 3.34
N ARG A 120 -0.34 -26.46 3.03
CA ARG A 120 0.45 -26.31 1.80
C ARG A 120 -0.43 -26.40 0.55
N VAL A 121 -1.40 -27.31 0.53
CA VAL A 121 -2.38 -27.42 -0.58
C VAL A 121 -3.27 -26.19 -0.66
N ALA A 122 -3.75 -25.67 0.47
CA ALA A 122 -4.57 -24.46 0.52
C ALA A 122 -3.82 -23.25 -0.04
N VAL A 123 -2.58 -23.01 0.43
CA VAL A 123 -1.70 -21.95 -0.08
C VAL A 123 -1.45 -22.12 -1.58
N ASN A 124 -1.18 -23.35 -2.04
CA ASN A 124 -0.87 -23.58 -3.46
C ASN A 124 -2.05 -23.30 -4.40
N ARG A 125 -3.29 -23.45 -3.92
CA ARG A 125 -4.51 -23.19 -4.69
C ARG A 125 -4.87 -21.71 -4.82
N ILE A 126 -4.30 -20.85 -3.97
CA ILE A 126 -4.53 -19.40 -4.06
C ILE A 126 -3.86 -18.86 -5.32
N ASP A 127 -4.60 -18.10 -6.11
CA ASP A 127 -4.01 -17.33 -7.21
C ASP A 127 -3.28 -16.12 -6.64
N ALA A 128 -1.97 -16.06 -6.87
CA ALA A 128 -1.11 -14.97 -6.43
C ALA A 128 -0.81 -13.97 -7.55
N ASN A 129 -1.29 -14.21 -8.77
CA ASN A 129 -1.08 -13.33 -9.92
C ASN A 129 -2.16 -12.24 -9.99
N THR A 130 -2.49 -11.67 -8.84
CA THR A 130 -3.44 -10.56 -8.68
C THR A 130 -2.81 -9.46 -7.83
N ALA A 131 -3.22 -8.22 -8.08
CA ALA A 131 -2.84 -7.05 -7.30
C ALA A 131 -3.70 -6.87 -6.05
N ASP A 132 -4.76 -7.66 -5.90
CA ASP A 132 -5.65 -7.64 -4.74
C ASP A 132 -4.95 -8.14 -3.47
N ASP A 133 -5.45 -7.70 -2.33
CA ASP A 133 -5.03 -8.24 -1.04
C ASP A 133 -5.47 -9.70 -0.90
N ILE A 134 -4.51 -10.55 -0.53
CA ILE A 134 -4.75 -11.98 -0.35
C ILE A 134 -4.86 -12.30 1.14
N THR A 135 -5.97 -12.94 1.52
CA THR A 135 -6.09 -13.58 2.83
C THR A 135 -5.44 -14.96 2.79
N TRP A 136 -4.26 -15.07 3.40
CA TRP A 136 -3.54 -16.34 3.48
C TRP A 136 -4.15 -17.27 4.55
N PRO A 137 -4.11 -18.60 4.37
CA PRO A 137 -4.55 -19.53 5.39
C PRO A 137 -3.69 -19.39 6.65
N ASP A 138 -4.27 -19.70 7.82
CA ASP A 138 -3.50 -19.72 9.07
C ASP A 138 -2.52 -20.90 9.08
N GLN A 139 -1.32 -20.64 9.59
CA GLN A 139 -0.31 -21.69 9.75
C GLN A 139 -0.73 -22.68 10.85
N PRO A 140 -0.55 -23.99 10.65
CA PRO A 140 -0.74 -24.98 11.70
C PRO A 140 0.25 -24.77 12.87
N ALA A 141 -0.18 -25.19 14.07
CA ALA A 141 0.66 -25.24 15.26
C ALA A 141 1.58 -26.47 15.30
#